data_AF-A0AAW7TK26-F1
#
_entry.id   AF-A0AAW7TK26-F1
#
_cell.length_a   1.000
_cell.length_b   1.000
_cell.length_c   1.000
_cell.angle_alpha   90.00
_cell.angle_beta   90.00
_cell.angle_gamma   90.00
#
_symmetry.space_group_name_H-M   'P 1'
#
loop_
_entity.id
_entity.type
_entity.pdbx_description
1 polymer ?
#
loop_
_entity_poly.entity_id
_entity_poly.type
_entity_poly.pdbx_seq_one_letter_code
_entity_poly.pdbx_strand_id
1 'polypeptide(L)' 'MISYKPLLKLLIDRDIRKQDLQKMANISWSTMSKFNKGEYVSLEVIDRICAVLDCQPGDLIEYVPDEKEKPSS' A
#
# COMPACT_ATOMS: atom_id res chain seq x y z
N MET A 1 5.65 -0.33 -12.46
CA MET A 1 4.32 -0.60 -11.86
C MET A 1 4.29 -0.15 -10.40
N ILE A 2 3.12 0.17 -9.85
CA ILE A 2 2.99 0.50 -8.42
C ILE A 2 3.03 -0.78 -7.58
N SER A 3 3.83 -0.77 -6.52
CA SER A 3 3.96 -1.84 -5.53
C SER A 3 3.44 -1.33 -4.18
N TYR A 4 2.74 -2.20 -3.46
CA TYR A 4 2.25 -1.96 -2.09
C TYR A 4 3.07 -2.72 -1.05
N LYS A 5 4.27 -3.20 -1.40
CA LYS A 5 5.20 -3.80 -0.44
C LYS A 5 5.55 -2.86 0.73
N PRO A 6 5.73 -1.54 0.55
CA PRO A 6 5.99 -0.62 1.65
C PRO A 6 4.86 -0.63 2.68
N LEU A 7 3.60 -0.56 2.23
CA LEU A 7 2.43 -0.71 3.09
C LEU A 7 2.47 -2.01 3.90
N LEU A 8 2.74 -3.16 3.26
CA LEU A 8 2.80 -4.44 3.99
C LEU A 8 3.90 -4.46 5.05
N LYS A 9 5.06 -3.86 4.76
CA LYS A 9 6.16 -3.74 5.71
C LYS A 9 5.79 -2.83 6.88
N LEU A 10 5.15 -1.68 6.60
CA LEU A 10 4.67 -0.74 7.61
C LEU A 10 3.67 -1.39 8.58
N LEU A 11 2.75 -2.22 8.05
CA LEU A 11 1.81 -2.96 8.87
C LEU A 11 2.49 -3.94 9.81
N ILE A 12 3.52 -4.65 9.33
CA ILE A 12 4.29 -5.59 10.16
C ILE A 12 5.08 -4.84 11.23
N ASP A 13 5.75 -3.75 10.85
CA ASP A 13 6.57 -2.91 11.74
C ASP A 13 5.74 -2.35 12.91
N ARG A 14 4.47 -2.03 12.65
CA ARG A 14 3.54 -1.48 13.64
C ARG A 14 2.62 -2.52 14.31
N ASP A 15 2.82 -3.81 14.05
CA ASP A 15 1.97 -4.91 14.53
C ASP A 15 0.47 -4.75 14.17
N ILE A 16 0.17 -4.14 13.03
CA ILE A 16 -1.18 -3.88 12.55
C ILE A 16 -1.62 -5.01 11.62
N ARG A 17 -2.72 -5.68 11.95
CA ARG A 17 -3.30 -6.70 11.07
C ARG A 17 -4.06 -6.04 9.92
N LYS A 18 -4.09 -6.69 8.75
CA LYS A 18 -4.85 -6.22 7.59
C LYS A 18 -6.33 -5.96 7.92
N GLN A 19 -6.95 -6.81 8.74
CA GLN A 19 -8.35 -6.62 9.16
C GLN A 19 -8.55 -5.36 10.00
N ASP A 20 -7.56 -4.98 10.80
CA ASP A 20 -7.62 -3.75 11.60
C ASP A 20 -7.42 -2.54 10.70
N LEU A 21 -6.46 -2.58 9.76
CA LEU A 21 -6.32 -1.54 8.73
C LEU A 21 -7.64 -1.33 7.97
N GLN A 22 -8.30 -2.42 7.59
CA GLN A 22 -9.57 -2.36 6.89
C GLN A 22 -10.63 -1.56 7.67
N LYS A 23 -10.75 -1.85 8.96
CA LYS A 23 -11.71 -1.19 9.86
C LYS A 23 -11.32 0.27 10.09
N MET A 24 -10.05 0.53 10.41
CA MET A 24 -9.54 1.88 10.68
C MET A 24 -9.72 2.79 9.47
N ALA A 25 -9.24 2.37 8.30
CA ALA A 25 -9.37 3.14 7.06
C ALA A 25 -10.79 3.07 6.46
N ASN A 26 -11.71 2.28 7.04
CA ASN A 26 -13.07 2.02 6.57
C ASN A 26 -13.13 1.61 5.08
N ILE A 27 -12.24 0.72 4.66
CA ILE A 27 -12.13 0.24 3.27
C ILE A 27 -12.80 -1.13 3.10
N SER A 28 -13.30 -1.40 1.90
CA SER A 28 -13.94 -2.70 1.60
C SER A 28 -12.93 -3.83 1.45
N TRP A 29 -13.37 -5.07 1.67
CA TRP A 29 -12.56 -6.27 1.42
C TRP A 29 -12.02 -6.33 -0.01
N SER A 30 -12.81 -5.88 -0.98
CA SER A 30 -12.39 -5.79 -2.39
C SER A 30 -11.19 -4.88 -2.59
N THR A 31 -11.13 -3.74 -1.88
CA THR A 31 -9.98 -2.82 -1.90
C THR A 31 -8.76 -3.47 -1.26
N MET A 32 -8.95 -4.21 -0.16
CA MET A 32 -7.86 -4.95 0.47
C MET A 32 -7.27 -6.04 -0.45
N SER A 33 -8.11 -6.68 -1.27
CA SER A 33 -7.67 -7.65 -2.28
C SER A 33 -6.76 -7.02 -3.34
N LYS A 34 -7.07 -5.79 -3.79
CA LYS A 34 -6.28 -5.05 -4.78
C LYS A 34 -4.84 -4.82 -4.34
N PHE A 35 -4.62 -4.51 -3.05
CA PHE A 35 -3.26 -4.35 -2.51
C PHE A 35 -2.41 -5.62 -2.63
N ASN A 36 -3.02 -6.79 -2.40
CA ASN A 36 -2.31 -8.06 -2.53
C ASN A 36 -2.02 -8.43 -3.99
N LYS A 37 -2.86 -7.98 -4.91
CA LYS A 37 -2.73 -8.23 -6.36
C LYS A 37 -1.87 -7.19 -7.08
N GLY A 38 -1.48 -6.10 -6.42
CA GLY A 38 -0.78 -5.00 -7.06
C GLY A 38 -1.65 -4.19 -8.03
N GLU A 39 -2.98 -4.21 -7.85
CA GLU A 39 -3.90 -3.46 -8.69
C GLU A 39 -3.96 -1.99 -8.27
N TYR A 40 -4.26 -1.09 -9.21
CA TYR A 40 -4.43 0.33 -8.89
C TYR A 40 -5.63 0.55 -7.96
N VAL A 41 -5.39 1.36 -6.93
CA VAL A 41 -6.44 1.90 -6.05
C VAL A 41 -6.53 3.41 -6.23
N SER A 42 -7.68 3.99 -5.89
CA SER A 42 -7.88 5.43 -5.94
C SER A 42 -7.00 6.14 -4.90
N LEU A 43 -6.57 7.38 -5.22
CA LEU A 43 -5.83 8.21 -4.27
C LEU A 43 -6.60 8.49 -2.97
N GLU A 44 -7.93 8.54 -3.01
CA GLU A 44 -8.79 8.65 -1.81
C GLU A 44 -8.55 7.50 -0.83
N VAL A 45 -8.31 6.28 -1.32
CA VAL A 45 -8.01 5.13 -0.46
C VAL A 45 -6.64 5.31 0.19
N ILE A 46 -5.66 5.81 -0.56
CA ILE A 46 -4.31 6.08 -0.05
C ILE A 46 -4.37 7.17 1.02
N ASP A 47 -5.08 8.27 0.76
CA ASP A 47 -5.28 9.39 1.70
C ASP A 47 -5.89 8.92 3.03
N ARG A 48 -6.93 8.10 2.97
CA ARG A 48 -7.55 7.53 4.18
C ARG A 48 -6.61 6.62 4.96
N ILE A 49 -5.78 5.84 4.28
CA ILE A 49 -4.76 5.01 4.94
C ILE A 49 -3.68 5.89 5.58
N CYS A 50 -3.21 6.93 4.86
CA CYS A 50 -2.27 7.90 5.39
C CYS A 50 -2.79 8.55 6.67
N ALA A 51 -4.07 8.95 6.69
CA ALA A 51 -4.69 9.59 7.84
C ALA A 51 -4.77 8.67 9.07
N VAL A 52 -5.12 7.39 8.90
CA VAL A 52 -5.28 6.46 10.04
C VAL A 52 -3.96 5.85 10.50
N LEU A 53 -2.98 5.76 9.60
CA LEU A 53 -1.65 5.28 9.92
C LEU A 53 -0.67 6.42 10.19
N ASP A 54 -1.08 7.68 10.15
CA ASP A 54 -0.18 8.84 10.32
C ASP A 54 1.13 8.67 9.54
N CYS A 55 1.00 8.53 8.22
CA CYS A 55 2.13 8.26 7.31
C CYS A 55 1.97 9.01 5.99
N GLN A 56 3.00 8.99 5.16
CA GLN A 56 2.98 9.60 3.84
C GLN A 56 2.69 8.56 2.75
N PRO A 57 2.18 8.97 1.57
CA PRO A 57 1.95 8.05 0.47
C PRO A 57 3.18 7.22 0.08
N GLY A 58 4.38 7.82 0.16
CA GLY A 58 5.65 7.12 -0.11
C GLY A 58 5.97 5.97 0.86
N ASP A 59 5.37 5.96 2.05
CA ASP A 59 5.47 4.85 3.01
C ASP A 59 4.55 3.68 2.63
N LEU A 60 3.56 3.94 1.77
CA LEU A 60 2.53 2.97 1.38
C LEU A 60 2.80 2.37 0.00
N ILE A 61 3.23 3.22 -0.93
CA ILE A 61 3.40 2.87 -2.34
C ILE A 61 4.80 3.24 -2.85
N GLU A 62 5.32 2.38 -3.71
CA GLU A 62 6.55 2.65 -4.45
C GLU A 62 6.34 2.37 -5.94
N TYR A 63 7.05 3.11 -6.78
CA TYR A 63 7.13 2.77 -8.19
C TYR A 63 8.28 1.79 -8.43
N VAL A 64 7.97 0.63 -9.01
CA VAL A 64 8.95 -0.38 -9.40
C VAL A 64 9.10 -0.32 -10.92
N PRO A 65 10.27 0.09 -11.47
CA PRO A 65 10.52 0.01 -12.91
C PRO A 65 10.48 -1.45 -13.39
N ASP A 66 10.06 -1.68 -14.63
CA ASP A 66 10.10 -3.02 -15.24
C ASP A 66 11.58 -3.46 -15.30
N GLU A 67 11.88 -4.73 -14.97
CA GLU A 67 13.27 -5.21 -14.85
C GLU A 67 14.11 -5.08 -16.13
N LYS A 68 13.48 -4.75 -17.26
CA LYS A 68 14.15 -4.44 -18.53
C LYS A 68 14.84 -3.07 -18.57
N GLU A 69 14.65 -2.23 -17.56
CA GLU A 69 15.17 -0.86 -17.49
C GLU A 69 16.17 -0.62 -16.35
N LYS A 70 16.81 -1.67 -15.83
CA LYS A 70 18.03 -1.47 -15.04
C LYS A 70 19.19 -1.30 -16.03
N PRO A 71 19.86 -0.14 -16.12
CA PRO A 71 21.17 -0.10 -16.76
C PRO A 71 22.06 -1.03 -15.93
N SER A 72 22.41 -2.17 -16.52
CA SER A 72 23.49 -3.01 -16.03
C SER A 72 24.72 -2.11 -15.85
N SER A 73 25.07 -1.80 -14.61
CA SER A 73 26.38 -1.27 -14.21
C SER A 73 27.10 -2.37 -13.45
#